data_AF-A0A672M3F9-F1
#
_entry.id   AF-A0A672M3F9-F1
#
_cell.length_a   1.000
_cell.length_b   1.000
_cell.length_c   1.000
_cell.angle_alpha   90.00
_cell.angle_beta   90.00
_cell.angle_gamma   90.00
#
_symmetry.space_group_name_H-M   'P 1'
#
loop_
_entity.id
_entity.type
_entity.pdbx_description
1 polymer ?
#
loop_
_entity_poly.entity_id
_entity_poly.type
_entity_poly.pdbx_seq_one_letter_code
_entity_poly.pdbx_strand_id
1 'polypeptide(L)'
;TDLLYLTKKNTAVNQSITYETSNRVYKDFPWSSRGHLGRCAVVGNGGILKNSSCGREIDSADFVIRLNLAPVNSSDVGVKTDLVTINPSQLSADFRNMAVNPGLLVRHVSVYGNASLMIPAFAYTVCTAVSIKTLQVLQPIRPQQPVVFFSPYYLKTLDRFWKGLGLKEKRLSTGFMLVNMALELCDDVHLYGFWPFDINLKQQTLQHHYYDNKPPKPFVHAMPEEFIYLLQLHSQGALTLGFWESEGGMCFQI
;
A
#
# COMPACT_ATOMS: atom_id res chain seq x y z
N THR A 1 -2.44 -20.26 -5.75
CA THR A 1 -2.17 -18.89 -6.28
C THR A 1 -2.60 -17.85 -5.28
N ASP A 2 -2.07 -17.99 -4.06
CA ASP A 2 -3.01 -18.06 -2.97
C ASP A 2 -2.49 -17.48 -1.63
N LEU A 3 -2.03 -16.25 -1.74
CA LEU A 3 -0.97 -15.82 -0.86
C LEU A 3 -1.13 -14.35 -0.49
N LEU A 4 -2.18 -13.66 -0.89
CA LEU A 4 -2.21 -12.20 -0.74
C LEU A 4 -2.56 -11.75 0.68
N TYR A 5 -3.45 -12.44 1.39
CA TYR A 5 -3.83 -12.02 2.75
C TYR A 5 -4.37 -13.15 3.63
N LEU A 6 -4.30 -12.95 4.95
CA LEU A 6 -4.76 -13.85 6.00
C LEU A 6 -5.90 -13.20 6.78
N THR A 7 -6.91 -14.01 7.08
CA THR A 7 -8.13 -13.69 7.83
C THR A 7 -8.53 -14.89 8.70
N LYS A 8 -9.49 -14.69 9.61
CA LYS A 8 -10.12 -15.80 10.36
C LYS A 8 -10.80 -16.85 9.46
N LYS A 9 -11.18 -16.49 8.23
CA LYS A 9 -11.91 -17.39 7.32
C LYS A 9 -10.99 -18.30 6.49
N ASN A 10 -9.74 -17.91 6.26
CA ASN A 10 -8.79 -18.64 5.40
C ASN A 10 -7.51 -19.08 6.14
N THR A 11 -7.51 -19.06 7.47
CA THR A 11 -6.39 -19.53 8.30
C THR A 11 -6.91 -20.59 9.27
N ALA A 12 -6.39 -21.82 9.20
CA ALA A 12 -6.82 -22.91 10.07
C ALA A 12 -6.29 -22.72 11.50
N VAL A 13 -7.08 -23.15 12.49
CA VAL A 13 -6.63 -23.21 13.89
C VAL A 13 -5.44 -24.17 13.99
N ASN A 14 -4.38 -23.77 14.70
CA ASN A 14 -3.08 -24.47 14.81
C ASN A 14 -2.21 -24.51 13.55
N GLN A 15 -2.57 -23.75 12.50
CA GLN A 15 -1.68 -23.55 11.35
C GLN A 15 -0.47 -22.70 11.76
N SER A 16 0.75 -23.17 11.45
CA SER A 16 1.97 -22.39 11.65
C SER A 16 2.11 -21.32 10.56
N ILE A 17 2.06 -20.04 10.94
CA ILE A 17 2.32 -18.91 10.04
C ILE A 17 3.81 -18.57 10.10
N THR A 18 4.47 -18.70 8.96
CA THR A 18 5.91 -18.43 8.82
C THR A 18 6.10 -16.94 8.51
N TYR A 19 7.00 -16.26 9.23
CA TYR A 19 7.29 -14.84 8.97
C TYR A 19 7.93 -14.65 7.60
N GLU A 20 7.68 -13.51 6.95
CA GLU A 20 8.24 -13.16 5.63
C GLU A 20 9.77 -13.32 5.61
N THR A 21 10.41 -12.99 6.73
CA THR A 21 11.86 -13.06 6.93
C THR A 21 12.42 -14.47 7.22
N SER A 22 11.59 -15.52 7.21
CA SER A 22 12.02 -16.89 7.60
C SER A 22 11.98 -17.90 6.45
N ASN A 23 12.77 -18.98 6.54
CA ASN A 23 13.26 -19.77 5.38
C ASN A 23 12.41 -20.97 4.89
N ARG A 24 11.09 -21.07 5.14
CA ARG A 24 10.24 -22.17 4.58
C ARG A 24 8.95 -21.68 3.88
N VAL A 25 8.31 -22.50 3.03
CA VAL A 25 7.37 -22.11 1.94
C VAL A 25 6.24 -23.16 1.75
N TYR A 26 4.94 -22.82 1.85
CA TYR A 26 3.75 -23.58 1.36
C TYR A 26 2.48 -22.69 1.13
N LYS A 27 1.52 -23.12 0.26
CA LYS A 27 0.44 -22.36 -0.48
C LYS A 27 -1.06 -22.54 0.01
N ASP A 28 -2.00 -21.66 -0.43
CA ASP A 28 -3.47 -21.86 -0.79
C ASP A 28 -4.66 -20.85 -0.24
N PHE A 29 -5.67 -20.31 -1.05
CA PHE A 29 -6.51 -19.00 -1.11
C PHE A 29 -7.83 -19.06 -1.95
N PRO A 30 -8.77 -18.08 -1.79
CA PRO A 30 -10.12 -18.17 -2.36
C PRO A 30 -10.79 -16.86 -2.92
N TRP A 31 -10.16 -16.03 -3.76
CA TRP A 31 -10.85 -14.88 -4.43
C TRP A 31 -10.95 -14.92 -5.96
N SER A 32 -10.76 -16.07 -6.59
CA SER A 32 -11.09 -16.28 -8.02
C SER A 32 -12.59 -16.29 -8.36
N SER A 33 -13.47 -15.88 -7.44
CA SER A 33 -14.93 -15.98 -7.59
C SER A 33 -15.66 -14.66 -7.87
N ARG A 34 -14.94 -13.53 -7.94
CA ARG A 34 -15.44 -12.27 -8.50
C ARG A 34 -14.40 -11.76 -9.49
N GLY A 35 -14.82 -11.34 -10.67
CA GLY A 35 -13.94 -10.92 -11.76
C GLY A 35 -12.91 -9.84 -11.36
N HIS A 36 -12.03 -9.53 -12.30
CA HIS A 36 -11.04 -8.47 -12.17
C HIS A 36 -11.65 -7.18 -11.61
N LEU A 37 -10.89 -6.48 -10.76
CA LEU A 37 -11.34 -5.29 -10.02
C LEU A 37 -11.62 -4.05 -10.90
N GLY A 38 -11.60 -4.20 -12.23
CA GLY A 38 -11.68 -3.09 -13.17
C GLY A 38 -10.41 -2.23 -13.13
N ARG A 39 -10.57 -0.93 -13.27
CA ARG A 39 -9.47 0.03 -13.20
C ARG A 39 -9.11 0.36 -11.76
N CYS A 40 -7.88 0.05 -11.37
CA CYS A 40 -7.34 0.33 -10.06
C CYS A 40 -6.44 1.58 -10.05
N ALA A 41 -6.61 2.42 -9.04
CA ALA A 41 -5.66 3.49 -8.71
C ALA A 41 -4.84 3.08 -7.48
N VAL A 42 -3.52 3.00 -7.62
CA VAL A 42 -2.59 2.84 -6.50
C VAL A 42 -1.96 4.19 -6.20
N VAL A 43 -2.27 4.72 -5.02
CA VAL A 43 -1.85 6.06 -4.59
C VAL A 43 -0.69 5.93 -3.61
N GLY A 44 0.52 6.18 -4.12
CA GLY A 44 1.74 6.37 -3.36
C GLY A 44 1.73 7.69 -2.57
N ASN A 45 2.73 7.85 -1.70
CA ASN A 45 2.79 8.99 -0.79
C ASN A 45 3.66 10.14 -1.29
N GLY A 46 4.27 10.03 -2.48
CA GLY A 46 5.28 10.99 -2.97
C GLY A 46 4.76 12.42 -2.99
N GLY A 47 5.62 13.37 -2.59
CA GLY A 47 5.28 14.80 -2.50
C GLY A 47 4.90 15.46 -3.80
N ILE A 48 5.12 14.77 -4.91
CA ILE A 48 4.77 15.24 -6.22
C ILE A 48 3.26 15.28 -6.50
N LEU A 49 2.44 14.62 -5.66
CA LEU A 49 0.99 14.78 -5.70
C LEU A 49 0.52 16.12 -5.14
N LYS A 50 1.37 16.86 -4.41
CA LYS A 50 0.99 18.14 -3.81
C LYS A 50 0.67 19.16 -4.90
N ASN A 51 -0.53 19.76 -4.82
CA ASN A 51 -1.10 20.67 -5.81
C ASN A 51 -1.30 20.05 -7.20
N SER A 52 -1.38 18.72 -7.30
CA SER A 52 -1.59 18.03 -8.58
C SER A 52 -3.02 18.14 -9.11
N SER A 53 -4.01 18.38 -8.22
CA SER A 53 -5.44 18.33 -8.56
C SER A 53 -5.93 16.96 -9.10
N CYS A 54 -5.20 15.86 -8.87
CA CYS A 54 -5.57 14.53 -9.38
C CYS A 54 -6.74 13.88 -8.65
N GLY A 55 -7.29 14.48 -7.59
CA GLY A 55 -8.22 13.80 -6.68
C GLY A 55 -9.47 13.29 -7.37
N ARG A 56 -10.03 14.05 -8.33
CA ARG A 56 -11.19 13.62 -9.11
C ARG A 56 -10.88 12.42 -10.02
N GLU A 57 -9.70 12.38 -10.62
CA GLU A 57 -9.29 11.27 -11.48
C GLU A 57 -9.06 10.00 -10.65
N ILE A 58 -8.35 10.12 -9.53
CA ILE A 58 -8.12 9.01 -8.60
C ILE A 58 -9.46 8.42 -8.13
N ASP A 59 -10.41 9.28 -7.74
CA ASP A 59 -11.72 8.84 -7.26
C ASP A 59 -12.61 8.22 -8.36
N SER A 60 -12.24 8.40 -9.63
CA SER A 60 -12.95 7.78 -10.78
C SER A 60 -12.54 6.32 -11.04
N ALA A 61 -11.48 5.82 -10.41
CA ALA A 61 -11.08 4.41 -10.50
C ALA A 61 -12.14 3.50 -9.85
N ASP A 62 -12.26 2.25 -10.30
CA ASP A 62 -13.17 1.27 -9.73
C ASP A 62 -12.72 0.84 -8.33
N PHE A 63 -11.41 0.76 -8.10
CA PHE A 63 -10.80 0.38 -6.83
C PHE A 63 -9.58 1.24 -6.48
N VAL A 64 -9.54 1.82 -5.27
CA VAL A 64 -8.45 2.71 -4.82
C VAL A 64 -7.65 2.10 -3.67
N ILE A 65 -6.34 1.96 -3.88
CA ILE A 65 -5.36 1.41 -2.93
C ILE A 65 -4.46 2.53 -2.40
N ARG A 66 -4.38 2.69 -1.07
CA ARG A 66 -3.59 3.74 -0.40
C ARG A 66 -2.54 3.17 0.57
N LEU A 67 -1.50 3.97 0.84
CA LEU A 67 -0.35 3.54 1.64
C LEU A 67 -0.32 4.16 3.05
N ASN A 68 -0.05 3.33 4.06
CA ASN A 68 0.41 3.73 5.40
C ASN A 68 -0.46 4.79 6.12
N LEU A 69 -1.79 4.68 6.01
CA LEU A 69 -2.75 5.65 6.57
C LEU A 69 -2.44 7.10 6.19
N ALA A 70 -1.93 7.34 4.98
CA ALA A 70 -1.66 8.68 4.48
C ALA A 70 -2.96 9.50 4.37
N PRO A 71 -2.97 10.75 4.86
CA PRO A 71 -4.17 11.58 4.89
C PRO A 71 -4.72 11.81 3.49
N VAL A 72 -6.04 11.90 3.38
CA VAL A 72 -6.76 12.10 2.11
C VAL A 72 -7.30 13.51 1.99
N ASN A 73 -7.36 14.04 0.77
CA ASN A 73 -8.00 15.31 0.45
C ASN A 73 -8.57 15.26 -0.97
N SER A 74 -9.71 15.91 -1.19
CA SER A 74 -10.43 15.85 -2.47
C SER A 74 -9.73 16.53 -3.63
N SER A 75 -8.77 17.44 -3.36
CA SER A 75 -8.06 18.18 -4.41
C SER A 75 -7.05 17.29 -5.10
N ASP A 76 -6.06 16.82 -4.36
CA ASP A 76 -4.85 16.24 -4.94
C ASP A 76 -4.88 14.73 -5.01
N VAL A 77 -5.43 14.09 -3.97
CA VAL A 77 -5.28 12.64 -3.77
C VAL A 77 -6.60 11.89 -3.74
N GLY A 78 -7.72 12.59 -3.79
CA GLY A 78 -9.07 12.02 -3.72
C GLY A 78 -9.43 11.55 -2.31
N VAL A 79 -10.68 11.13 -2.12
CA VAL A 79 -11.20 10.60 -0.85
C VAL A 79 -11.65 9.15 -0.94
N LYS A 80 -11.90 8.61 -2.15
CA LYS A 80 -12.25 7.20 -2.35
C LYS A 80 -11.11 6.32 -1.88
N THR A 81 -11.44 5.29 -1.11
CA THR A 81 -10.49 4.31 -0.58
C THR A 81 -11.20 2.98 -0.44
N ASP A 82 -10.65 1.93 -1.03
CA ASP A 82 -11.17 0.56 -0.93
C ASP A 82 -10.22 -0.31 -0.09
N LEU A 83 -8.92 -0.03 -0.19
CA LEU A 83 -7.87 -0.66 0.60
C LEU A 83 -6.86 0.39 1.07
N VAL A 84 -6.48 0.35 2.35
CA VAL A 84 -5.36 1.15 2.87
C VAL A 84 -4.46 0.29 3.74
N THR A 85 -3.15 0.43 3.56
CA THR A 85 -2.18 -0.27 4.40
C THR A 85 -1.88 0.48 5.69
N ILE A 86 -1.49 -0.27 6.72
CA ILE A 86 -0.99 0.27 7.97
C ILE A 86 0.37 -0.36 8.27
N ASN A 87 1.40 0.48 8.41
CA ASN A 87 2.71 -0.02 8.82
C ASN A 87 2.72 -0.34 10.33
N PRO A 88 3.13 -1.56 10.77
CA PRO A 88 3.25 -1.89 12.19
C PRO A 88 4.14 -0.94 13.00
N SER A 89 5.14 -0.31 12.36
CA SER A 89 5.97 0.70 13.04
C SER A 89 5.22 1.99 13.31
N GLN A 90 4.26 2.38 12.45
CA GLN A 90 3.37 3.52 12.66
C GLN A 90 2.43 3.24 13.83
N LEU A 91 1.83 2.04 13.88
CA LEU A 91 1.04 1.58 15.03
C LEU A 91 1.81 1.66 16.35
N SER A 92 3.08 1.25 16.32
CA SER A 92 3.96 1.28 17.50
C SER A 92 4.48 2.68 17.83
N ALA A 93 4.44 3.65 16.92
CA ALA A 93 4.89 5.01 17.17
C ALA A 93 3.74 5.90 17.64
N ASP A 94 2.66 5.92 16.87
CA ASP A 94 1.61 6.91 16.96
C ASP A 94 0.42 6.42 17.80
N PHE A 95 0.27 5.10 17.94
CA PHE A 95 -0.91 4.47 18.56
C PHE A 95 -0.53 3.51 19.71
N ARG A 96 0.58 3.77 20.42
CA ARG A 96 1.11 2.93 21.52
C ARG A 96 0.07 2.54 22.56
N ASN A 97 -0.80 3.50 22.90
CA ASN A 97 -1.81 3.35 23.94
C ASN A 97 -3.19 2.97 23.39
N MET A 98 -3.29 2.41 22.17
CA MET A 98 -4.58 2.06 21.54
C MET A 98 -5.50 1.16 22.39
N ALA A 99 -4.93 0.36 23.29
CA ALA A 99 -5.71 -0.47 24.21
C ALA A 99 -6.42 0.33 25.31
N VAL A 100 -5.83 1.46 25.72
CA VAL A 100 -6.37 2.35 26.77
C VAL A 100 -7.18 3.48 26.15
N ASN A 101 -6.69 4.06 25.06
CA ASN A 101 -7.33 5.13 24.31
C ASN A 101 -7.46 4.74 22.82
N PRO A 102 -8.47 3.94 22.45
CA PRO A 102 -8.69 3.54 21.07
C PRO A 102 -9.15 4.71 20.19
N GLY A 103 -9.65 5.79 20.79
CA GLY A 103 -10.27 6.92 20.08
C GLY A 103 -9.37 7.56 19.03
N LEU A 104 -8.06 7.66 19.29
CA LEU A 104 -7.11 8.22 18.33
C LEU A 104 -7.00 7.35 17.06
N LEU A 105 -6.77 6.05 17.22
CA LEU A 105 -6.70 5.11 16.11
C LEU A 105 -8.03 5.06 15.35
N VAL A 106 -9.15 5.00 16.07
CA VAL A 106 -10.50 4.98 15.48
C VAL A 106 -10.74 6.22 14.62
N ARG A 107 -10.39 7.42 15.09
CA ARG A 107 -10.51 8.67 14.31
C ARG A 107 -9.66 8.61 13.04
N HIS A 108 -8.42 8.14 13.14
CA HIS A 108 -7.53 8.00 11.99
C HIS A 108 -8.04 7.03 10.93
N VAL A 109 -8.63 5.88 11.31
CA VAL A 109 -9.13 4.90 10.32
C VAL A 109 -10.52 5.25 9.79
N SER A 110 -11.28 6.08 10.50
CA SER A 110 -12.66 6.45 10.12
C SER A 110 -12.73 7.31 8.86
N VAL A 111 -11.67 8.05 8.53
CA VAL A 111 -11.61 8.87 7.31
C VAL A 111 -11.67 8.04 6.02
N TYR A 112 -11.33 6.76 6.09
CA TYR A 112 -11.37 5.82 4.96
C TYR A 112 -12.70 5.04 4.89
N GLY A 113 -13.73 5.45 5.64
CA GLY A 113 -15.03 4.78 5.65
C GLY A 113 -14.93 3.31 6.05
N ASN A 114 -15.37 2.41 5.17
CA ASN A 114 -15.35 0.95 5.36
C ASN A 114 -14.21 0.26 4.59
N ALA A 115 -13.22 1.02 4.10
CA ALA A 115 -12.06 0.47 3.40
C ALA A 115 -11.37 -0.62 4.21
N SER A 116 -10.89 -1.67 3.53
CA SER A 116 -10.12 -2.71 4.19
C SER A 116 -8.78 -2.17 4.69
N LEU A 117 -8.43 -2.52 5.92
CA LEU A 117 -7.18 -2.15 6.58
C LEU A 117 -6.20 -3.30 6.48
N MET A 118 -5.18 -3.17 5.63
CA MET A 118 -4.17 -4.21 5.43
C MET A 118 -2.92 -3.97 6.26
N ILE A 119 -2.53 -4.96 7.07
CA ILE A 119 -1.37 -4.86 7.95
C ILE A 119 -0.38 -5.99 7.62
N PRO A 120 0.90 -5.73 7.29
CA PRO A 120 1.91 -6.77 7.15
C PRO A 120 2.34 -7.31 8.54
N ALA A 121 1.39 -7.94 9.23
CA ALA A 121 1.54 -8.40 10.62
C ALA A 121 2.68 -9.40 10.80
N PHE A 122 3.00 -10.15 9.74
CA PHE A 122 3.98 -11.23 9.74
C PHE A 122 5.26 -10.88 8.96
N ALA A 123 5.54 -9.60 8.74
CA ALA A 123 6.81 -9.15 8.16
C ALA A 123 8.00 -9.47 9.10
N TYR A 124 7.85 -9.10 10.37
CA TYR A 124 8.82 -9.36 11.45
C TYR A 124 8.09 -9.80 12.71
N THR A 125 8.77 -10.52 13.60
CA THR A 125 8.22 -10.99 14.89
C THR A 125 7.64 -9.86 15.75
N VAL A 126 8.32 -8.71 15.75
CA VAL A 126 7.89 -7.50 16.47
C VAL A 126 6.57 -6.90 15.94
N CYS A 127 6.17 -7.21 14.71
CA CYS A 127 4.97 -6.67 14.08
C CYS A 127 3.69 -7.38 14.52
N THR A 128 3.76 -8.66 14.91
CA THR A 128 2.58 -9.49 15.15
C THR A 128 1.74 -8.98 16.31
N ALA A 129 2.37 -8.72 17.46
CA ALA A 129 1.66 -8.36 18.68
C ALA A 129 0.86 -7.05 18.52
N VAL A 130 1.46 -6.03 17.91
CA VAL A 130 0.79 -4.74 17.68
C VAL A 130 -0.33 -4.87 16.62
N SER A 131 -0.14 -5.70 15.61
CA SER A 131 -1.13 -5.92 14.55
C SER A 131 -2.36 -6.68 15.05
N ILE A 132 -2.15 -7.73 15.87
CA ILE A 132 -3.25 -8.47 16.52
C ILE A 132 -4.01 -7.56 17.48
N LYS A 133 -3.30 -6.75 18.27
CA LYS A 133 -3.91 -5.77 19.18
C LYS A 133 -4.77 -4.76 18.40
N THR A 134 -4.30 -4.30 17.24
CA THR A 134 -5.05 -3.40 16.35
C THR A 134 -6.36 -4.03 15.89
N LEU A 135 -6.33 -5.30 15.45
CA LEU A 135 -7.54 -6.05 15.10
C LEU A 135 -8.50 -6.15 16.30
N GLN A 136 -8.00 -6.50 17.49
CA GLN A 136 -8.82 -6.64 18.70
C GLN A 136 -9.50 -5.33 19.12
N VAL A 137 -8.81 -4.20 18.95
CA VAL A 137 -9.35 -2.87 19.25
C VAL A 137 -10.39 -2.43 18.22
N LEU A 138 -10.12 -2.62 16.93
CA LEU A 138 -10.99 -2.13 15.86
C LEU A 138 -12.20 -3.03 15.61
N GLN A 139 -12.07 -4.36 15.72
CA GLN A 139 -13.15 -5.30 15.42
C GLN A 139 -14.47 -5.00 16.17
N PRO A 140 -14.49 -4.72 17.50
CA PRO A 140 -15.73 -4.40 18.21
C PRO A 140 -16.27 -2.99 17.92
N ILE A 141 -15.41 -2.04 17.53
CA ILE A 141 -15.78 -0.62 17.34
C ILE A 141 -16.21 -0.33 15.89
N ARG A 142 -15.54 -0.93 14.91
CA ARG A 142 -15.78 -0.75 13.47
C ARG A 142 -15.90 -2.12 12.75
N PRO A 143 -16.92 -2.92 13.07
CA PRO A 143 -17.07 -4.28 12.53
C PRO A 143 -17.23 -4.33 11.00
N GLN A 144 -17.69 -3.23 10.38
CA GLN A 144 -17.86 -3.11 8.94
C GLN A 144 -16.56 -2.71 8.20
N GLN A 145 -15.48 -2.40 8.92
CA GLN A 145 -14.18 -2.05 8.36
C GLN A 145 -13.21 -3.22 8.57
N PRO A 146 -12.99 -4.08 7.56
CA PRO A 146 -12.21 -5.30 7.74
C PRO A 146 -10.74 -4.99 8.04
N VAL A 147 -10.16 -5.70 9.01
CA VAL A 147 -8.70 -5.75 9.20
C VAL A 147 -8.19 -7.06 8.61
N VAL A 148 -7.29 -6.97 7.64
CA VAL A 148 -6.70 -8.11 6.94
C VAL A 148 -5.18 -8.09 7.11
N PHE A 149 -4.55 -9.26 7.16
CA PHE A 149 -3.09 -9.34 7.28
C PHE A 149 -2.46 -9.69 5.94
N PHE A 150 -1.46 -8.92 5.49
CA PHE A 150 -0.73 -9.24 4.26
C PHE A 150 -0.04 -10.61 4.44
N SER A 151 -0.23 -11.55 3.51
CA SER A 151 0.37 -12.87 3.72
C SER A 151 1.88 -12.82 3.52
N PRO A 152 2.64 -13.34 4.50
CA PRO A 152 4.09 -13.32 4.47
C PRO A 152 4.68 -14.18 3.34
N TYR A 153 3.94 -15.19 2.88
CA TYR A 153 4.39 -16.01 1.76
C TYR A 153 4.42 -15.21 0.47
N TYR A 154 3.37 -14.44 0.18
CA TYR A 154 3.33 -13.64 -1.05
C TYR A 154 4.46 -12.63 -1.04
N LEU A 155 4.62 -11.90 0.06
CA LEU A 155 5.71 -10.94 0.22
C LEU A 155 7.08 -11.59 -0.04
N LYS A 156 7.32 -12.78 0.53
CA LYS A 156 8.55 -13.54 0.30
C LYS A 156 8.72 -14.06 -1.14
N THR A 157 7.63 -14.39 -1.81
CA THR A 157 7.66 -14.90 -3.18
C THR A 157 7.89 -13.76 -4.17
N LEU A 158 7.22 -12.64 -3.95
CA LEU A 158 7.40 -11.41 -4.67
C LEU A 158 8.84 -10.88 -4.54
N ASP A 159 9.37 -10.85 -3.31
CA ASP A 159 10.77 -10.47 -3.06
C ASP A 159 11.76 -11.35 -3.83
N ARG A 160 11.55 -12.68 -3.83
CA ARG A 160 12.40 -13.62 -4.59
C ARG A 160 12.29 -13.41 -6.11
N PHE A 161 11.08 -13.16 -6.62
CA PHE A 161 10.86 -12.91 -8.04
C PHE A 161 11.66 -11.70 -8.52
N TRP A 162 11.50 -10.56 -7.85
CA TRP A 162 12.19 -9.32 -8.24
C TRP A 162 13.69 -9.37 -8.01
N LYS A 163 14.16 -10.06 -6.95
CA LYS A 163 15.59 -10.35 -6.78
C LYS A 163 16.17 -11.21 -7.90
N GLY A 164 15.40 -12.17 -8.41
CA GLY A 164 15.75 -12.97 -9.58
C GLY A 164 15.91 -12.13 -10.86
N LEU A 165 15.19 -11.00 -10.96
CA LEU A 165 15.28 -10.03 -12.04
C LEU A 165 16.36 -8.96 -11.84
N GLY A 166 17.09 -9.00 -10.71
CA GLY A 166 18.23 -8.13 -10.44
C GLY A 166 17.97 -6.98 -9.47
N LEU A 167 16.78 -6.90 -8.85
CA LEU A 167 16.50 -5.92 -7.78
C LEU A 167 17.25 -6.32 -6.51
N LYS A 168 18.11 -5.44 -5.97
CA LYS A 168 19.08 -5.78 -4.90
C LYS A 168 18.70 -5.27 -3.51
N GLU A 169 17.52 -4.69 -3.36
CA GLU A 169 17.14 -4.10 -2.09
C GLU A 169 16.93 -5.13 -0.98
N LYS A 170 17.04 -4.67 0.27
CA LYS A 170 16.87 -5.54 1.42
C LYS A 170 15.43 -6.06 1.52
N ARG A 171 14.46 -5.20 1.22
CA ARG A 171 13.03 -5.45 1.27
C ARG A 171 12.30 -4.49 0.34
N LEU A 172 11.37 -5.00 -0.45
CA LEU A 172 10.47 -4.17 -1.26
C LEU A 172 9.71 -3.15 -0.37
N SER A 173 9.44 -1.98 -0.92
CA SER A 173 8.58 -0.96 -0.33
C SER A 173 7.12 -1.42 -0.32
N THR A 174 6.33 -0.88 0.63
CA THR A 174 4.88 -1.14 0.65
C THR A 174 4.22 -0.74 -0.67
N GLY A 175 4.70 0.34 -1.30
CA GLY A 175 4.20 0.79 -2.60
C GLY A 175 4.41 -0.28 -3.66
N PHE A 176 5.65 -0.74 -3.84
CA PHE A 176 5.98 -1.75 -4.85
C PHE A 176 5.24 -3.08 -4.60
N MET A 177 5.08 -3.48 -3.35
CA MET A 177 4.27 -4.66 -2.97
C MET A 177 2.81 -4.54 -3.43
N LEU A 178 2.18 -3.37 -3.24
CA LEU A 178 0.79 -3.15 -3.62
C LEU A 178 0.59 -2.92 -5.12
N VAL A 179 1.58 -2.36 -5.83
CA VAL A 179 1.54 -2.30 -7.31
C VAL A 179 1.48 -3.71 -7.88
N ASN A 180 2.34 -4.62 -7.43
CA ASN A 180 2.33 -6.00 -7.90
C ASN A 180 1.04 -6.73 -7.55
N MET A 181 0.47 -6.46 -6.37
CA MET A 181 -0.84 -7.00 -6.02
C MET A 181 -1.95 -6.45 -6.94
N ALA A 182 -1.90 -5.18 -7.31
CA ALA A 182 -2.86 -4.59 -8.24
C ALA A 182 -2.74 -5.21 -9.64
N LEU A 183 -1.51 -5.44 -10.14
CA LEU A 183 -1.26 -6.12 -11.41
C LEU A 183 -1.85 -7.55 -11.47
N GLU A 184 -1.98 -8.22 -10.32
CA GLU A 184 -2.58 -9.56 -10.23
C GLU A 184 -4.12 -9.55 -10.11
N LEU A 185 -4.73 -8.41 -9.75
CA LEU A 185 -6.15 -8.33 -9.38
C LEU A 185 -7.00 -7.40 -10.27
N CYS A 186 -6.37 -6.47 -10.97
CA CYS A 186 -7.04 -5.41 -11.71
C CYS A 186 -6.91 -5.62 -13.22
N ASP A 187 -7.83 -5.05 -14.00
CA ASP A 187 -7.74 -5.03 -15.47
C ASP A 187 -6.74 -3.96 -15.93
N ASP A 188 -6.82 -2.77 -15.32
CA ASP A 188 -5.96 -1.62 -15.60
C ASP A 188 -5.38 -1.06 -14.29
N VAL A 189 -4.08 -0.75 -14.26
CA VAL A 189 -3.40 -0.24 -13.07
C VAL A 189 -2.83 1.15 -13.34
N HIS A 190 -3.28 2.14 -12.58
CA HIS A 190 -2.81 3.52 -12.63
C HIS A 190 -2.09 3.87 -11.33
N LEU A 191 -0.87 4.39 -11.45
CA LEU A 191 -0.02 4.74 -10.33
C LEU A 191 0.06 6.26 -10.16
N TYR A 192 -0.18 6.72 -8.93
CA TYR A 192 -0.14 8.14 -8.55
C TYR A 192 0.86 8.33 -7.41
N GLY A 193 1.70 9.36 -7.45
CA GLY A 193 2.64 9.66 -6.36
C GLY A 193 3.80 8.68 -6.19
N PHE A 194 4.10 7.88 -7.22
CA PHE A 194 5.30 7.05 -7.29
C PHE A 194 6.44 7.86 -7.90
N TRP A 195 7.09 8.69 -7.07
CA TRP A 195 8.23 9.51 -7.48
C TRP A 195 9.24 9.59 -6.32
N PRO A 196 10.32 8.79 -6.37
CA PRO A 196 11.26 8.69 -5.25
C PRO A 196 12.34 9.78 -5.26
N PHE A 197 12.16 10.84 -6.04
CA PHE A 197 13.14 11.93 -6.19
C PHE A 197 12.66 13.21 -5.52
N ASP A 198 13.61 14.04 -5.09
CA ASP A 198 13.39 15.32 -4.42
C ASP A 198 13.21 16.49 -5.39
N ILE A 199 13.23 16.23 -6.69
CA ILE A 199 13.09 17.22 -7.76
C ILE A 199 12.11 16.69 -8.80
N ASN A 200 11.20 17.54 -9.32
CA ASN A 200 10.32 17.19 -10.44
C ASN A 200 10.96 17.47 -11.81
N LEU A 201 10.25 17.13 -12.89
CA LEU A 201 10.69 17.40 -14.26
C LEU A 201 10.93 18.89 -14.56
N LYS A 202 10.31 19.80 -13.80
CA LYS A 202 10.47 21.27 -13.88
C LYS A 202 11.59 21.80 -12.99
N GLN A 203 12.45 20.93 -12.46
CA GLN A 203 13.55 21.26 -11.56
C GLN A 203 13.12 21.93 -10.24
N GLN A 204 11.88 21.72 -9.82
CA GLN A 204 11.37 22.24 -8.55
C GLN A 204 11.60 21.22 -7.43
N THR A 205 12.10 21.69 -6.29
CA THR A 205 12.26 20.87 -5.10
C THR A 205 10.91 20.40 -4.56
N LEU A 206 10.83 19.12 -4.23
CA LEU A 206 9.66 18.45 -3.70
C LEU A 206 9.86 18.08 -2.24
N GLN A 207 8.75 18.03 -1.51
CA GLN A 207 8.72 17.35 -0.23
C GLN A 207 8.78 15.84 -0.45
N HIS A 208 9.25 15.08 0.55
CA HIS A 208 9.25 13.63 0.44
C HIS A 208 7.83 13.07 0.31
N HIS A 209 6.90 13.53 1.16
CA HIS A 209 5.50 13.17 1.09
C HIS A 209 4.62 14.36 0.69
N TYR A 210 3.39 14.09 0.21
CA TYR A 210 2.46 15.18 -0.12
C TYR A 210 1.85 15.85 1.12
N TYR A 211 2.01 15.24 2.30
CA TYR A 211 1.43 15.69 3.57
C TYR A 211 2.46 16.06 4.63
N ASP A 212 3.73 15.66 4.48
CA ASP A 212 4.83 16.04 5.36
C ASP A 212 6.18 15.97 4.63
N ASN A 213 7.27 16.32 5.31
CA ASN A 213 8.62 16.23 4.75
C ASN A 213 9.51 15.23 5.51
N LYS A 214 8.94 14.11 5.96
CA LYS A 214 9.71 13.08 6.69
C LYS A 214 10.37 12.12 5.70
N PRO A 215 11.71 12.08 5.61
CA PRO A 215 12.39 11.16 4.71
C PRO A 215 12.22 9.70 5.17
N PRO A 216 12.40 8.73 4.26
CA PRO A 216 12.32 7.33 4.59
C PRO A 216 13.52 6.95 5.47
N LYS A 217 13.40 5.85 6.22
CA LYS A 217 14.56 5.31 6.94
C LYS A 217 15.62 4.88 5.91
N PRO A 218 16.86 5.40 6.00
CA PRO A 218 17.88 5.06 5.03
C PRO A 218 18.21 3.57 5.09
N PHE A 219 18.62 3.01 3.95
CA PHE A 219 19.09 1.62 3.79
C PHE A 219 18.04 0.50 4.02
N VAL A 220 16.75 0.80 4.00
CA VAL A 220 15.68 -0.21 4.10
C VAL A 220 15.14 -0.60 2.71
N HIS A 221 14.79 0.41 1.91
CA HIS A 221 14.20 0.29 0.59
C HIS A 221 15.08 1.01 -0.44
N ALA A 222 15.08 0.52 -1.68
CA ALA A 222 15.79 1.13 -2.79
C ALA A 222 14.75 1.68 -3.79
N MET A 223 13.99 2.69 -3.34
CA MET A 223 12.84 3.20 -4.10
C MET A 223 13.21 3.76 -5.50
N PRO A 224 14.36 4.42 -5.70
CA PRO A 224 14.83 4.76 -7.06
C PRO A 224 15.00 3.53 -7.96
N GLU A 225 15.53 2.44 -7.43
CA GLU A 225 15.72 1.18 -8.14
C GLU A 225 14.38 0.50 -8.44
N GLU A 226 13.44 0.48 -7.49
CA GLU A 226 12.06 0.03 -7.73
C GLU A 226 11.38 0.83 -8.84
N PHE A 227 11.57 2.16 -8.84
CA PHE A 227 10.96 3.05 -9.82
C PHE A 227 11.42 2.76 -11.24
N ILE A 228 12.66 2.30 -11.46
CA ILE A 228 13.14 1.87 -12.78
C ILE A 228 12.29 0.71 -13.32
N TYR A 229 11.94 -0.26 -12.47
CA TYR A 229 11.08 -1.37 -12.87
C TYR A 229 9.64 -0.92 -13.11
N LEU A 230 9.11 0.01 -12.31
CA LEU A 230 7.79 0.61 -12.56
C LEU A 230 7.76 1.33 -13.91
N LEU A 231 8.83 2.05 -14.25
CA LEU A 231 8.98 2.74 -15.53
C LEU A 231 9.05 1.76 -16.71
N GLN A 232 9.74 0.63 -16.53
CA GLN A 232 9.77 -0.44 -17.52
C GLN A 232 8.40 -1.09 -17.72
N LEU A 233 7.67 -1.37 -16.64
CA LEU A 233 6.30 -1.89 -16.74
C LEU A 233 5.37 -0.89 -17.44
N HIS A 234 5.57 0.41 -17.18
CA HIS A 234 4.83 1.46 -17.87
C HIS A 234 5.11 1.49 -19.37
N SER A 235 6.38 1.46 -19.78
CA SER A 235 6.74 1.48 -21.20
C SER A 235 6.30 0.22 -21.97
N GLN A 236 6.06 -0.88 -21.25
CA GLN A 236 5.50 -2.12 -21.79
C GLN A 236 3.97 -2.14 -21.82
N GLY A 237 3.30 -1.10 -21.32
CA GLY A 237 1.83 -1.02 -21.25
C GLY A 237 1.22 -1.91 -20.17
N ALA A 238 2.00 -2.45 -19.24
CA ALA A 238 1.50 -3.28 -18.14
C ALA A 238 0.85 -2.46 -17.02
N LEU A 239 1.22 -1.17 -16.91
CA LEU A 239 0.61 -0.20 -16.00
C LEU A 239 0.76 1.21 -16.55
N THR A 240 0.04 2.16 -15.97
CA THR A 240 0.22 3.59 -16.23
C THR A 240 0.90 4.25 -15.05
N LEU A 241 2.07 4.86 -15.27
CA LEU A 241 2.62 5.86 -14.34
C LEU A 241 2.07 7.23 -14.70
N GLY A 242 1.40 7.90 -13.75
CA GLY A 242 1.09 9.32 -13.92
C GLY A 242 2.39 10.13 -13.91
N PHE A 243 2.65 10.93 -14.93
CA PHE A 243 3.69 11.96 -14.92
C PHE A 243 2.97 13.31 -14.93
N TRP A 244 2.83 13.91 -13.75
CA TRP A 244 1.86 14.98 -13.49
C TRP A 244 2.37 16.35 -13.97
N GLU A 245 1.76 16.88 -15.02
CA GLU A 245 1.72 18.32 -15.28
C GLU A 245 0.28 18.81 -15.18
N SER A 246 0.05 19.87 -14.39
CA SER A 246 -1.24 20.55 -14.32
C SER A 246 -1.39 21.52 -15.50
N GLU A 247 -1.86 21.06 -16.65
CA GLU A 247 -2.38 21.97 -17.69
C GLU A 247 -3.91 21.97 -17.69
N GLY A 248 -4.54 22.92 -16.99
CA GLY A 248 -6.00 23.07 -17.06
C GLY A 248 -6.81 22.17 -16.11
N GLY A 249 -6.22 21.69 -15.01
CA GLY A 249 -6.96 21.01 -13.93
C GLY A 249 -7.37 19.56 -14.23
N MET A 250 -6.80 18.96 -15.27
CA MET A 250 -6.87 17.51 -15.52
C MET A 250 -5.49 16.92 -15.25
N CYS A 251 -5.43 15.74 -14.64
CA CYS A 251 -4.17 15.02 -14.50
C CYS A 251 -3.88 14.32 -15.83
N PHE A 252 -2.77 14.72 -16.46
CA PHE A 252 -2.37 14.17 -17.74
C PHE A 252 -1.34 13.06 -17.55
N GLN A 253 -1.42 12.09 -18.45
CA GLN A 253 -0.33 11.18 -18.79
C GLN A 253 0.59 11.95 -19.74
N ILE A 254 1.91 11.84 -19.56
CA ILE A 254 2.88 12.24 -20.59
C ILE A 254 3.02 11.09 -21.58
#